data_AF-A0A9W8Z1K1-F1
#
_entry.id   AF-A0A9W8Z1K1-F1
#
_cell.length_a   1.000
_cell.length_b   1.000
_cell.length_c   1.000
_cell.angle_alpha   90.00
_cell.angle_beta   90.00
_cell.angle_gamma   90.00
#
_symmetry.space_group_name_H-M   'P 1'
#
loop_
_entity.id
_entity.type
_entity.pdbx_description
1 polymer ?
#
loop_
_entity_poly.entity_id
_entity_poly.type
_entity_poly.pdbx_seq_one_letter_code
_entity_poly.pdbx_strand_id
1 'polypeptide(L)'
;MHSFNYLPCSIVVLASYASAHGQIAGLMTDGVFYQGYSPQMQYQQNAPQVVGWSIPQDVSNGPVMPQSYTNPDIICHVGATPAPIAAKVTAGSNVTVFWTKDWPQSHKGPMLDYLAACPSNDCSKVDKTQLKFFKIDAVGLIDGSKQPTTWGSDQMFANNMSWTVQVPQSITPGQYVLRHETISLHQAQSENGAQNYPFCLNLDVQGSGTAQPEGVLGTQLYTPTDPGVKINIYTTLTQYQMPGPALFTG
;
A
#
# COMPACT_ATOMS: atom_id res chain seq x y z
N MET A 1 58.75 23.24 32.82
CA MET A 1 58.17 22.07 32.13
C MET A 1 56.71 21.98 32.54
N HIS A 2 55.78 22.44 31.68
CA HIS A 2 54.33 22.31 31.92
C HIS A 2 53.76 21.38 30.85
N SER A 3 53.22 20.25 31.32
CA SER A 3 52.58 19.23 30.51
C SER A 3 51.15 19.64 30.18
N PHE A 4 50.77 19.57 28.90
CA PHE A 4 49.38 19.66 28.46
C PHE A 4 48.92 18.28 27.98
N ASN A 5 48.00 17.66 28.72
CA ASN A 5 47.28 16.46 28.29
C ASN A 5 46.10 16.90 27.42
N TYR A 6 46.09 16.47 26.16
CA TYR A 6 44.93 16.61 25.28
C TYR A 6 44.04 15.37 25.43
N LEU A 7 42.82 15.58 25.93
CA LEU A 7 41.76 14.57 25.92
C LEU A 7 41.14 14.53 24.50
N PRO A 8 41.15 13.40 23.79
CA PRO A 8 40.45 13.32 22.51
C PRO A 8 38.95 13.25 22.77
N CYS A 9 38.20 14.24 22.25
CA CYS A 9 36.75 14.24 22.25
C CYS A 9 36.25 13.32 21.13
N SER A 10 35.80 12.12 21.47
CA SER A 10 35.18 11.19 20.53
C SER A 10 33.78 11.68 20.16
N ILE A 11 33.61 12.13 18.92
CA ILE A 11 32.30 12.45 18.35
C ILE A 11 31.61 11.13 18.00
N VAL A 12 30.59 10.75 18.76
CA VAL A 12 29.67 9.66 18.40
C VAL A 12 28.68 10.22 17.39
N VAL A 13 28.83 9.84 16.11
CA VAL A 13 27.83 10.14 15.09
C VAL A 13 26.67 9.16 15.27
N LEU A 14 25.59 9.63 15.89
CA LEU A 14 24.30 8.95 15.86
C LEU A 14 23.77 9.07 14.43
N ALA A 15 23.83 7.98 13.67
CA ALA A 15 23.10 7.86 12.41
C ALA A 15 21.61 7.87 12.73
N SER A 16 20.96 9.02 12.53
CA SER A 16 19.51 9.13 12.56
C SER A 16 18.95 8.35 11.37
N TYR A 17 18.44 7.14 11.63
CA TYR A 17 17.59 6.40 10.70
C TYR A 17 16.24 7.09 10.64
N ALA A 18 16.14 8.17 9.87
CA ALA A 18 14.85 8.71 9.48
C ALA A 18 14.29 7.78 8.40
N SER A 19 13.47 6.80 8.81
CA SER A 19 12.63 6.10 7.84
C SER A 19 11.56 7.08 7.38
N ALA A 20 11.66 7.52 6.14
CA ALA A 20 10.82 8.56 5.59
C ALA A 20 9.55 8.01 4.92
N HIS A 21 9.25 6.70 4.95
CA HIS A 21 8.03 6.16 4.34
C HIS A 21 7.15 5.53 5.40
N GLY A 22 5.84 5.79 5.30
CA GLY A 22 4.85 5.26 6.24
C GLY A 22 4.41 3.83 5.90
N GLN A 23 3.84 3.16 6.89
CA GLN A 23 3.17 1.86 6.76
C GLN A 23 1.67 2.01 7.07
N ILE A 24 0.89 0.93 6.92
CA ILE A 24 -0.51 0.93 7.32
C ILE A 24 -0.66 0.64 8.81
N ALA A 25 -1.13 1.63 9.57
CA ALA A 25 -1.45 1.50 10.99
C ALA A 25 -2.65 0.57 11.22
N GLY A 26 -3.58 0.52 10.27
CA GLY A 26 -4.76 -0.33 10.31
C GLY A 26 -5.88 0.18 9.41
N LEU A 27 -7.07 -0.36 9.62
CA LEU A 27 -8.28 0.08 8.94
C LEU A 27 -9.43 0.30 9.93
N MET A 28 -10.42 1.09 9.55
CA MET A 28 -11.69 1.21 10.25
C MET A 28 -12.84 0.89 9.30
N THR A 29 -13.80 0.13 9.80
CA THR A 29 -15.03 -0.24 9.10
C THR A 29 -16.15 -0.34 10.12
N ASP A 30 -17.34 0.15 9.79
CA ASP A 30 -18.52 0.11 10.67
C ASP A 30 -18.23 0.62 12.10
N GLY A 31 -17.35 1.63 12.22
CA GLY A 31 -16.94 2.23 13.50
C GLY A 31 -15.92 1.43 14.33
N VAL A 32 -15.42 0.31 13.83
CA VAL A 32 -14.45 -0.56 14.51
C VAL A 32 -13.08 -0.43 13.86
N PHE A 33 -12.06 -0.11 14.67
CA PHE A 33 -10.68 -0.09 14.23
C PHE A 33 -10.03 -1.47 14.34
N TYR A 34 -9.39 -1.91 13.27
CA TYR A 34 -8.62 -3.14 13.19
C TYR A 34 -7.16 -2.80 12.97
N GLN A 35 -6.29 -3.27 13.85
CA GLN A 35 -4.87 -3.00 13.80
C GLN A 35 -4.22 -3.65 12.56
N GLY A 36 -3.36 -2.91 11.88
CA GLY A 36 -2.48 -3.40 10.81
C GLY A 36 -1.24 -4.09 11.36
N TYR A 37 -0.38 -4.56 10.47
CA TYR A 37 0.91 -5.11 10.89
C TYR A 37 1.90 -4.00 11.27
N SER A 38 2.72 -4.27 12.28
CA SER A 38 3.88 -3.44 12.62
C SER A 38 5.12 -4.35 12.71
N PRO A 39 6.27 -4.00 12.11
CA PRO A 39 7.49 -4.81 12.16
C PRO A 39 7.95 -5.12 13.58
N GLN A 40 7.66 -4.25 14.54
CA GLN A 40 7.97 -4.46 15.96
C GLN A 40 7.31 -5.74 16.52
N MET A 41 6.19 -6.20 15.93
CA MET A 41 5.51 -7.42 16.33
C MET A 41 6.38 -8.67 16.17
N GLN A 42 7.38 -8.67 15.28
CA GLN A 42 8.31 -9.80 15.10
C GLN A 42 9.17 -10.09 16.33
N TYR A 43 9.37 -9.06 17.16
CA TYR A 43 10.19 -9.13 18.36
C TYR A 43 9.35 -9.34 19.63
N GLN A 44 8.03 -9.52 19.48
CA GLN A 44 7.11 -9.73 20.59
C GLN A 44 6.80 -11.22 20.73
N GLN A 45 6.96 -11.77 21.94
CA GLN A 45 6.66 -13.18 22.22
C GLN A 45 5.18 -13.53 22.02
N ASN A 46 4.28 -12.60 22.34
CA ASN A 46 2.83 -12.73 22.21
C ASN A 46 2.27 -11.55 21.42
N ALA A 47 2.69 -11.41 20.16
CA ALA A 47 2.17 -10.37 19.28
C ALA A 47 0.65 -10.50 19.10
N PRO A 48 -0.09 -9.37 19.02
CA PRO A 48 -1.52 -9.42 18.74
C PRO A 48 -1.80 -10.00 17.36
N GLN A 49 -2.94 -10.66 17.21
CA GLN A 49 -3.45 -11.00 15.88
C GLN A 49 -4.00 -9.73 15.22
N VAL A 50 -3.61 -9.52 13.97
CA VAL A 50 -3.90 -8.30 13.20
C VAL A 50 -4.48 -8.66 11.85
N VAL A 51 -5.14 -7.70 11.19
CA VAL A 51 -5.74 -7.91 9.85
C VAL A 51 -4.76 -7.60 8.73
N GLY A 52 -3.68 -6.86 9.02
CA GLY A 52 -2.61 -6.54 8.07
C GLY A 52 -1.66 -7.72 7.90
N TRP A 53 -1.27 -7.98 6.66
CA TRP A 53 -0.28 -9.00 6.32
C TRP A 53 1.07 -8.64 6.92
N SER A 54 1.82 -9.64 7.39
CA SER A 54 3.16 -9.40 7.89
C SER A 54 4.09 -9.10 6.73
N ILE A 55 5.03 -8.15 6.89
CA ILE A 55 6.06 -7.80 5.90
C ILE A 55 7.44 -7.82 6.55
N PRO A 56 7.86 -8.99 7.07
CA PRO A 56 8.97 -9.13 8.01
C PRO A 56 10.34 -8.72 7.47
N GLN A 57 10.44 -8.55 6.16
CA GLN A 57 11.67 -8.21 5.43
C GLN A 57 11.72 -6.73 5.05
N ASP A 58 10.61 -5.98 5.22
CA ASP A 58 10.57 -4.54 4.99
C ASP A 58 11.11 -3.77 6.21
N VAL A 59 12.42 -3.85 6.43
CA VAL A 59 13.07 -3.26 7.61
C VAL A 59 13.33 -1.76 7.48
N SER A 60 13.13 -1.17 6.30
CA SER A 60 13.44 0.23 6.00
C SER A 60 12.23 1.04 5.52
N ASN A 61 11.04 0.44 5.49
CA ASN A 61 9.85 0.98 4.81
C ASN A 61 10.20 1.31 3.34
N GLY A 62 10.80 0.36 2.66
CA GLY A 62 11.24 0.48 1.27
C GLY A 62 10.11 0.23 0.27
N PRO A 63 10.28 0.67 -0.99
CA PRO A 63 9.35 0.33 -2.05
C PRO A 63 9.66 -1.02 -2.70
N VAL A 64 8.66 -1.58 -3.38
CA VAL A 64 8.87 -2.55 -4.45
C VAL A 64 9.13 -1.79 -5.75
N MET A 65 10.27 -2.08 -6.39
CA MET A 65 10.71 -1.39 -7.60
C MET A 65 10.17 -2.07 -8.88
N PRO A 66 10.07 -1.35 -10.02
CA PRO A 66 9.52 -1.91 -11.27
C PRO A 66 10.22 -3.17 -11.79
N GLN A 67 11.53 -3.34 -11.56
CA GLN A 67 12.24 -4.57 -11.93
C GLN A 67 11.70 -5.81 -11.20
N SER A 68 10.99 -5.62 -10.09
CA SER A 68 10.39 -6.68 -9.28
C SER A 68 8.88 -6.85 -9.54
N TYR A 69 8.31 -6.24 -10.58
CA TYR A 69 6.87 -6.38 -10.87
C TYR A 69 6.43 -7.81 -11.22
N THR A 70 7.34 -8.67 -11.67
CA THR A 70 7.06 -10.10 -11.89
C THR A 70 7.37 -10.97 -10.68
N ASN A 71 7.92 -10.39 -9.60
CA ASN A 71 8.26 -11.07 -8.36
C ASN A 71 7.06 -11.07 -7.38
N PRO A 72 6.85 -12.14 -6.58
CA PRO A 72 5.82 -12.19 -5.54
C PRO A 72 5.80 -11.02 -4.53
N ASP A 73 6.87 -10.25 -4.40
CA ASP A 73 6.94 -9.07 -3.53
C ASP A 73 5.96 -7.97 -3.95
N ILE A 74 5.64 -7.82 -5.24
CA ILE A 74 4.67 -6.80 -5.69
C ILE A 74 3.24 -7.06 -5.20
N ILE A 75 2.96 -8.30 -4.78
CA ILE A 75 1.61 -8.75 -4.41
C ILE A 75 1.17 -8.07 -3.12
N CYS A 76 1.95 -8.22 -2.05
CA CYS A 76 1.63 -7.74 -0.70
C CYS A 76 2.86 -7.17 0.04
N HIS A 77 3.90 -6.78 -0.69
CA HIS A 77 5.23 -6.38 -0.21
C HIS A 77 6.20 -7.55 0.06
N VAL A 78 7.45 -7.19 0.38
CA VAL A 78 8.60 -8.07 0.54
C VAL A 78 8.43 -9.01 1.72
N GLY A 79 8.64 -10.30 1.46
CA GLY A 79 8.49 -11.34 2.48
C GLY A 79 7.07 -11.52 3.00
N ALA A 80 6.06 -10.94 2.33
CA ALA A 80 4.73 -10.85 2.92
C ALA A 80 4.07 -12.21 3.17
N THR A 81 3.47 -12.38 4.36
CA THR A 81 2.68 -13.57 4.73
C THR A 81 1.24 -13.20 5.14
N PRO A 82 0.26 -14.09 4.88
CA PRO A 82 -1.14 -13.80 5.20
C PRO A 82 -1.39 -13.48 6.68
N ALA A 83 -2.33 -12.55 6.91
CA ALA A 83 -2.76 -12.18 8.25
C ALA A 83 -3.64 -13.27 8.90
N PRO A 84 -3.58 -13.47 10.23
CA PRO A 84 -4.31 -14.55 10.89
C PRO A 84 -5.81 -14.29 11.06
N ILE A 85 -6.26 -13.04 10.98
CA ILE A 85 -7.66 -12.63 11.17
C ILE A 85 -8.10 -11.70 10.05
N ALA A 86 -9.42 -11.52 9.92
CA ALA A 86 -10.04 -10.64 8.93
C ALA A 86 -10.94 -9.59 9.61
N ALA A 87 -11.02 -8.39 9.03
CA ALA A 87 -11.94 -7.34 9.47
C ALA A 87 -13.33 -7.60 8.89
N LYS A 88 -14.37 -7.57 9.73
CA LYS A 88 -15.75 -7.70 9.24
C LYS A 88 -16.17 -6.42 8.53
N VAL A 89 -16.63 -6.53 7.29
CA VAL A 89 -17.05 -5.39 6.48
C VAL A 89 -18.41 -5.69 5.86
N THR A 90 -19.32 -4.72 5.85
CA THR A 90 -20.57 -4.82 5.11
C THR A 90 -20.35 -4.37 3.67
N ALA A 91 -20.71 -5.19 2.67
CA ALA A 91 -20.65 -4.79 1.26
C ALA A 91 -21.46 -3.50 1.03
N GLY A 92 -20.88 -2.53 0.31
CA GLY A 92 -21.41 -1.19 0.12
C GLY A 92 -21.00 -0.18 1.19
N SER A 93 -20.40 -0.62 2.31
CA SER A 93 -19.87 0.28 3.34
C SER A 93 -18.43 0.73 3.01
N ASN A 94 -18.00 1.76 3.71
CA ASN A 94 -16.67 2.34 3.56
C ASN A 94 -15.67 1.68 4.51
N VAL A 95 -14.48 1.40 3.98
CA VAL A 95 -13.29 1.05 4.74
C VAL A 95 -12.33 2.23 4.67
N THR A 96 -11.96 2.77 5.83
CA THR A 96 -10.92 3.81 5.93
C THR A 96 -9.60 3.16 6.34
N VAL A 97 -8.60 3.23 5.48
CA VAL A 97 -7.23 2.77 5.72
C VAL A 97 -6.40 3.93 6.29
N PHE A 98 -5.66 3.67 7.37
CA PHE A 98 -4.84 4.67 8.06
C PHE A 98 -3.35 4.38 7.87
N TRP A 99 -2.62 5.40 7.45
CA TRP A 99 -1.16 5.38 7.34
C TRP A 99 -0.51 5.87 8.64
N THR A 100 0.71 5.42 8.92
CA THR A 100 1.56 6.08 9.91
C THR A 100 1.91 7.49 9.42
N LYS A 101 2.20 8.43 10.31
CA LYS A 101 2.31 9.88 10.00
C LYS A 101 3.55 10.29 9.20
N ASP A 102 4.14 9.34 8.47
CA ASP A 102 5.50 9.45 7.96
C ASP A 102 5.55 9.48 6.42
N TRP A 103 4.41 9.49 5.71
CA TRP A 103 4.40 9.62 4.25
C TRP A 103 4.88 11.01 3.80
N PRO A 104 5.92 11.12 2.96
CA PRO A 104 6.42 12.42 2.53
C PRO A 104 5.47 13.06 1.52
N GLN A 105 5.18 14.35 1.70
CA GLN A 105 4.38 15.11 0.73
C GLN A 105 5.04 15.18 -0.67
N SER A 106 6.36 14.96 -0.77
CA SER A 106 7.07 14.87 -2.05
C SER A 106 6.76 13.57 -2.82
N HIS A 107 6.29 12.52 -2.13
CA HIS A 107 5.99 11.22 -2.71
C HIS A 107 4.61 11.22 -3.37
N LYS A 108 4.53 12.02 -4.43
CA LYS A 108 3.33 12.25 -5.22
C LYS A 108 3.02 11.04 -6.08
N GLY A 109 1.77 10.63 -6.08
CA GLY A 109 1.37 9.41 -6.77
C GLY A 109 -0.10 9.05 -6.67
N PRO A 110 -0.56 8.09 -7.49
CA PRO A 110 -1.89 7.53 -7.34
C PRO A 110 -2.08 6.79 -6.02
N MET A 111 -3.34 6.67 -5.61
CA MET A 111 -3.84 5.71 -4.64
C MET A 111 -4.65 4.66 -5.39
N LEU A 112 -4.43 3.37 -5.12
CA LEU A 112 -5.11 2.27 -5.78
C LEU A 112 -5.56 1.23 -4.75
N ASP A 113 -6.76 0.71 -4.92
CA ASP A 113 -7.32 -0.34 -4.08
C ASP A 113 -7.83 -1.49 -4.94
N TYR A 114 -7.48 -2.70 -4.53
CA TYR A 114 -7.87 -3.92 -5.18
C TYR A 114 -8.44 -4.92 -4.18
N LEU A 115 -9.35 -5.77 -4.65
CA LEU A 115 -9.78 -6.95 -3.91
C LEU A 115 -9.39 -8.22 -4.67
N ALA A 116 -9.01 -9.26 -3.93
CA ALA A 116 -8.87 -10.61 -4.44
C ALA A 116 -9.60 -11.58 -3.51
N ALA A 117 -10.52 -12.38 -4.06
CA ALA A 117 -11.23 -13.39 -3.28
C ALA A 117 -10.28 -14.48 -2.80
N CYS A 118 -10.37 -14.85 -1.52
CA CYS A 118 -9.57 -15.92 -0.95
C CYS A 118 -10.18 -17.29 -1.27
N PRO A 119 -9.40 -18.24 -1.80
CA PRO A 119 -9.84 -19.62 -1.98
C PRO A 119 -10.39 -20.20 -0.67
N SER A 120 -11.43 -21.02 -0.77
CA SER A 120 -12.08 -21.67 0.38
C SER A 120 -12.60 -20.70 1.46
N ASN A 121 -12.74 -19.42 1.14
CA ASN A 121 -13.21 -18.40 2.07
C ASN A 121 -12.29 -18.22 3.31
N ASP A 122 -10.99 -18.45 3.17
CA ASP A 122 -10.00 -18.32 4.26
C ASP A 122 -8.73 -17.61 3.76
N CYS A 123 -8.58 -16.33 4.07
CA CYS A 123 -7.39 -15.57 3.70
C CYS A 123 -6.17 -15.91 4.57
N SER A 124 -6.32 -16.56 5.73
CA SER A 124 -5.19 -16.83 6.64
C SER A 124 -4.20 -17.87 6.11
N LYS A 125 -4.60 -18.62 5.07
CA LYS A 125 -3.82 -19.70 4.46
C LYS A 125 -3.65 -19.55 2.95
N VAL A 126 -4.03 -18.41 2.39
CA VAL A 126 -4.01 -18.22 0.94
C VAL A 126 -2.58 -18.19 0.42
N ASP A 127 -2.35 -18.89 -0.69
CA ASP A 127 -1.15 -18.68 -1.51
C ASP A 127 -1.30 -17.35 -2.26
N LYS A 128 -0.53 -16.34 -1.85
CA LYS A 128 -0.60 -15.00 -2.43
C LYS A 128 -0.35 -14.97 -3.94
N THR A 129 0.41 -15.94 -4.47
CA THR A 129 0.71 -16.02 -5.91
C THR A 129 -0.50 -16.40 -6.76
N GLN A 130 -1.55 -16.93 -6.14
CA GLN A 130 -2.80 -17.31 -6.80
C GLN A 130 -3.89 -16.23 -6.69
N LEU A 131 -3.65 -15.16 -5.92
CA LEU A 131 -4.59 -14.06 -5.77
C LEU A 131 -4.77 -13.32 -7.10
N LYS A 132 -6.03 -13.19 -7.51
CA LYS A 132 -6.45 -12.45 -8.71
C LYS A 132 -7.16 -11.17 -8.27
N PHE A 133 -6.51 -10.05 -8.49
CA PHE A 133 -6.92 -8.72 -8.05
C PHE A 133 -7.79 -8.02 -9.09
N PHE A 134 -8.97 -7.57 -8.69
CA PHE A 134 -9.77 -6.61 -9.44
C PHE A 134 -9.74 -5.25 -8.73
N LYS A 135 -9.65 -4.18 -9.50
CA LYS A 135 -9.51 -2.81 -9.00
C LYS A 135 -10.87 -2.28 -8.57
N ILE A 136 -10.98 -1.74 -7.35
CA ILE A 136 -12.23 -1.21 -6.79
C ILE A 136 -12.20 0.31 -6.58
N ASP A 137 -11.02 0.90 -6.48
CA ASP A 137 -10.82 2.35 -6.47
C ASP A 137 -9.45 2.71 -7.06
N ALA A 138 -9.37 3.88 -7.70
CA ALA A 138 -8.12 4.45 -8.16
C ALA A 138 -8.22 5.96 -8.40
N VAL A 139 -7.42 6.72 -7.68
CA VAL A 139 -7.31 8.18 -7.83
C VAL A 139 -5.88 8.54 -8.18
N GLY A 140 -5.69 9.10 -9.37
CA GLY A 140 -4.38 9.44 -9.95
C GLY A 140 -4.08 10.93 -9.84
N LEU A 141 -3.75 11.55 -10.98
CA LEU A 141 -3.58 12.99 -11.11
C LEU A 141 -4.92 13.71 -10.93
N ILE A 142 -4.98 14.64 -9.97
CA ILE A 142 -6.16 15.48 -9.68
C ILE A 142 -6.02 16.83 -10.40
N ASP A 143 -4.85 17.47 -10.30
CA ASP A 143 -4.55 18.72 -11.00
C ASP A 143 -3.09 18.72 -11.47
N GLY A 144 -2.91 18.62 -12.79
CA GLY A 144 -1.61 18.71 -13.45
C GLY A 144 -1.33 20.06 -14.11
N SER A 145 -2.22 21.05 -13.96
CA SER A 145 -2.12 22.35 -14.63
C SER A 145 -1.05 23.26 -14.03
N LYS A 146 -0.68 23.02 -12.75
CA LYS A 146 0.31 23.80 -11.99
C LYS A 146 1.32 22.89 -11.31
N GLN A 147 2.45 23.48 -10.93
CA GLN A 147 3.48 22.83 -10.13
C GLN A 147 3.45 23.37 -8.68
N PRO A 148 3.60 22.50 -7.66
CA PRO A 148 3.60 21.04 -7.77
C PRO A 148 2.22 20.49 -8.21
N THR A 149 2.23 19.44 -9.02
CA THR A 149 1.00 18.70 -9.40
C THR A 149 0.30 18.11 -8.17
N THR A 150 -1.01 17.89 -8.25
CA THR A 150 -1.84 17.34 -7.15
C THR A 150 -2.33 15.93 -7.49
N TRP A 151 -2.22 15.01 -6.54
CA TRP A 151 -2.46 13.57 -6.73
C TRP A 151 -3.31 12.95 -5.62
N GLY A 152 -3.77 11.70 -5.81
CA GLY A 152 -4.44 10.92 -4.77
C GLY A 152 -3.65 10.87 -3.45
N SER A 153 -2.32 10.77 -3.50
CA SER A 153 -1.48 10.84 -2.29
C SER A 153 -1.61 12.16 -1.53
N ASP A 154 -1.84 13.28 -2.22
CA ASP A 154 -2.08 14.59 -1.58
C ASP A 154 -3.45 14.62 -0.88
N GLN A 155 -4.47 13.95 -1.44
CA GLN A 155 -5.76 13.75 -0.75
C GLN A 155 -5.61 12.89 0.51
N MET A 156 -4.87 11.76 0.42
CA MET A 156 -4.57 10.91 1.58
C MET A 156 -3.88 11.71 2.69
N PHE A 157 -2.88 12.54 2.33
CA PHE A 157 -2.17 13.42 3.25
C PHE A 157 -3.11 14.46 3.89
N ALA A 158 -3.92 15.15 3.08
CA ALA A 158 -4.87 16.16 3.54
C ALA A 158 -5.97 15.58 4.45
N ASN A 159 -6.30 14.30 4.27
CA ASN A 159 -7.27 13.59 5.09
C ASN A 159 -6.62 12.90 6.31
N ASN A 160 -5.71 13.61 6.97
CA ASN A 160 -5.00 13.14 8.17
C ASN A 160 -4.34 11.76 8.00
N MET A 161 -3.67 11.53 6.85
CA MET A 161 -2.99 10.28 6.55
C MET A 161 -3.94 9.09 6.45
N SER A 162 -5.10 9.30 5.82
CA SER A 162 -6.10 8.24 5.66
C SER A 162 -6.75 8.25 4.28
N TRP A 163 -7.07 7.06 3.81
CA TRP A 163 -7.72 6.82 2.52
C TRP A 163 -9.01 6.05 2.74
N THR A 164 -10.12 6.46 2.13
CA THR A 164 -11.40 5.76 2.28
C THR A 164 -11.82 5.18 0.95
N VAL A 165 -12.07 3.87 0.95
CA VAL A 165 -12.52 3.11 -0.20
C VAL A 165 -13.86 2.44 0.13
N GLN A 166 -14.79 2.44 -0.83
CA GLN A 166 -16.05 1.71 -0.68
C GLN A 166 -15.87 0.26 -1.14
N VAL A 167 -16.26 -0.70 -0.30
CA VAL A 167 -16.35 -2.10 -0.75
C VAL A 167 -17.56 -2.23 -1.66
N PRO A 168 -17.45 -2.75 -2.89
CA PRO A 168 -18.59 -2.77 -3.81
C PRO A 168 -19.77 -3.55 -3.22
N GLN A 169 -20.99 -3.04 -3.37
CA GLN A 169 -22.18 -3.70 -2.83
C GLN A 169 -22.52 -5.00 -3.58
N SER A 170 -22.13 -5.08 -4.85
CA SER A 170 -22.54 -6.15 -5.75
C SER A 170 -21.76 -7.45 -5.60
N ILE A 171 -20.58 -7.44 -4.95
CA ILE A 171 -19.70 -8.62 -4.89
C ILE A 171 -20.27 -9.69 -3.97
N THR A 172 -19.94 -10.95 -4.27
CA THR A 172 -20.29 -12.08 -3.40
C THR A 172 -19.73 -11.89 -1.98
N PRO A 173 -20.47 -12.26 -0.92
CA PRO A 173 -19.93 -12.28 0.42
C PRO A 173 -18.79 -13.31 0.53
N GLY A 174 -17.82 -13.04 1.38
CA GLY A 174 -16.68 -13.91 1.64
C GLY A 174 -15.43 -13.16 2.08
N GLN A 175 -14.33 -13.89 2.27
CA GLN A 175 -13.05 -13.33 2.63
C GLN A 175 -12.29 -12.84 1.39
N TYR A 176 -11.79 -11.61 1.47
CA TYR A 176 -11.02 -10.96 0.43
C TYR A 176 -9.71 -10.41 1.01
N VAL A 177 -8.67 -10.39 0.18
CA VAL A 177 -7.50 -9.55 0.43
C VAL A 177 -7.75 -8.18 -0.18
N LEU A 178 -7.82 -7.15 0.67
CA LEU A 178 -7.68 -5.76 0.25
C LEU A 178 -6.20 -5.46 0.06
N ARG A 179 -5.80 -5.18 -1.18
CA ARG A 179 -4.47 -4.66 -1.52
C ARG A 179 -4.60 -3.16 -1.74
N HIS A 180 -4.21 -2.40 -0.73
CA HIS A 180 -4.13 -0.93 -0.77
C HIS A 180 -2.71 -0.52 -1.17
N GLU A 181 -2.56 0.40 -2.11
CA GLU A 181 -1.27 0.80 -2.63
C GLU A 181 -1.21 2.28 -2.96
N THR A 182 -0.05 2.89 -2.73
CA THR A 182 0.37 4.09 -3.45
C THR A 182 1.61 3.81 -4.28
N ILE A 183 1.74 4.51 -5.41
CA ILE A 183 2.91 4.45 -6.28
C ILE A 183 3.56 5.82 -6.29
N SER A 184 4.68 6.00 -5.60
CA SER A 184 5.40 7.25 -5.59
C SER A 184 6.12 7.49 -6.92
N LEU A 185 5.85 8.64 -7.55
CA LEU A 185 6.31 9.00 -8.90
C LEU A 185 7.42 10.06 -8.90
N HIS A 186 7.93 10.45 -7.74
CA HIS A 186 8.92 11.53 -7.63
C HIS A 186 10.26 11.24 -8.33
N GLN A 187 10.57 9.98 -8.66
CA GLN A 187 11.72 9.58 -9.46
C GLN A 187 11.31 8.89 -10.78
N ALA A 188 10.02 8.83 -11.10
CA ALA A 188 9.49 8.03 -12.21
C ALA A 188 9.87 8.53 -13.62
N GLN A 189 10.52 9.69 -13.74
CA GLN A 189 11.09 10.14 -15.01
C GLN A 189 12.22 9.22 -15.49
N SER A 190 12.89 8.56 -14.54
CA SER A 190 13.94 7.58 -14.80
C SER A 190 13.33 6.20 -15.00
N GLU A 191 13.99 5.37 -15.82
CA GLU A 191 13.62 3.97 -15.93
C GLU A 191 13.70 3.29 -14.57
N ASN A 192 12.66 2.52 -14.22
CA ASN A 192 12.48 1.89 -12.93
C ASN A 192 12.46 2.87 -11.73
N GLY A 193 12.13 4.14 -11.95
CA GLY A 193 12.12 5.15 -10.90
C GLY A 193 10.83 5.24 -10.09
N ALA A 194 9.73 4.65 -10.55
CA ALA A 194 8.52 4.52 -9.75
C ALA A 194 8.76 3.63 -8.53
N GLN A 195 8.00 3.85 -7.46
CA GLN A 195 8.18 3.17 -6.19
C GLN A 195 6.81 2.73 -5.65
N ASN A 196 6.57 1.42 -5.61
CA ASN A 196 5.30 0.85 -5.19
C ASN A 196 5.31 0.51 -3.70
N TYR A 197 4.22 0.83 -3.00
CA TYR A 197 4.04 0.52 -1.58
C TYR A 197 2.73 -0.24 -1.37
N PRO A 198 2.68 -1.53 -1.74
CA PRO A 198 1.49 -2.35 -1.56
C PRO A 198 1.38 -2.85 -0.12
N PHE A 199 0.20 -2.75 0.47
CA PHE A 199 -0.13 -3.30 1.77
C PHE A 199 -1.41 -4.12 1.69
N CYS A 200 -1.36 -5.34 2.22
CA CYS A 200 -2.51 -6.26 2.19
C CYS A 200 -3.19 -6.36 3.54
N LEU A 201 -4.52 -6.33 3.55
CA LEU A 201 -5.37 -6.50 4.73
C LEU A 201 -6.47 -7.52 4.42
N ASN A 202 -6.77 -8.41 5.36
CA ASN A 202 -7.85 -9.38 5.20
C ASN A 202 -9.20 -8.77 5.60
N LEU A 203 -10.20 -8.92 4.73
CA LEU A 203 -11.58 -8.52 4.96
C LEU A 203 -12.49 -9.76 4.95
N ASP A 204 -13.53 -9.77 5.77
CA ASP A 204 -14.63 -10.74 5.79
C ASP A 204 -15.92 -9.99 5.40
N VAL A 205 -16.19 -9.97 4.09
CA VAL A 205 -17.25 -9.19 3.47
C VAL A 205 -18.60 -9.89 3.65
N GLN A 206 -19.52 -9.22 4.33
CA GLN A 206 -20.91 -9.63 4.51
C GLN A 206 -21.80 -8.96 3.47
N GLY A 207 -22.84 -9.64 3.02
CA GLY A 207 -23.76 -9.08 2.03
C GLY A 207 -24.58 -10.13 1.31
N SER A 208 -25.19 -9.70 0.20
CA SER A 208 -26.04 -10.55 -0.65
C SER A 208 -25.73 -10.39 -2.15
N GLY A 209 -24.62 -9.71 -2.47
CA GLY A 209 -24.15 -9.55 -3.83
C GLY A 209 -23.82 -10.90 -4.48
N THR A 210 -23.73 -10.88 -5.81
CA THR A 210 -23.50 -12.08 -6.63
C THR A 210 -22.39 -11.87 -7.68
N ALA A 211 -21.84 -10.66 -7.78
CA ALA A 211 -20.78 -10.36 -8.73
C ALA A 211 -19.47 -11.05 -8.32
N GLN A 212 -18.81 -11.64 -9.31
CA GLN A 212 -17.49 -12.25 -9.18
C GLN A 212 -16.59 -11.64 -10.25
N PRO A 213 -16.02 -10.45 -10.01
CA PRO A 213 -15.21 -9.77 -11.01
C PRO A 213 -13.99 -10.61 -11.39
N GLU A 214 -13.67 -10.65 -12.68
CA GLU A 214 -12.41 -11.24 -13.11
C GLU A 214 -11.23 -10.40 -12.60
N GLY A 215 -10.28 -11.07 -11.95
CA GLY A 215 -9.07 -10.42 -11.43
C GLY A 215 -7.81 -10.79 -12.22
N VAL A 216 -6.77 -10.00 -12.02
CA VAL A 216 -5.43 -10.19 -12.61
C VAL A 216 -4.45 -10.65 -11.53
N LEU A 217 -3.53 -11.56 -11.86
CA LEU A 217 -2.49 -11.98 -10.92
C LEU A 217 -1.66 -10.77 -10.46
N GLY A 218 -1.27 -10.74 -9.19
CA GLY A 218 -0.50 -9.61 -8.65
C GLY A 218 0.78 -9.30 -9.45
N THR A 219 1.47 -10.33 -9.94
CA THR A 219 2.67 -10.22 -10.78
C THR A 219 2.41 -9.81 -12.24
N GLN A 220 1.16 -9.54 -12.59
CA GLN A 220 0.70 -9.10 -13.90
C GLN A 220 -0.04 -7.75 -13.82
N LEU A 221 -0.08 -7.11 -12.65
CA LEU A 221 -0.73 -5.81 -12.49
C LEU A 221 0.01 -4.71 -13.26
N TYR A 222 1.34 -4.72 -13.27
CA TYR A 222 2.14 -3.61 -13.77
C TYR A 222 3.26 -4.08 -14.69
N THR A 223 3.62 -3.23 -15.65
CA THR A 223 4.86 -3.36 -16.41
C THR A 223 5.77 -2.15 -16.19
N PRO A 224 7.10 -2.31 -16.21
CA PRO A 224 8.03 -1.18 -16.06
C PRO A 224 7.86 -0.08 -17.13
N THR A 225 7.23 -0.42 -18.25
CA THR A 225 7.00 0.46 -19.40
C THR A 225 5.60 1.07 -19.43
N ASP A 226 4.74 0.78 -18.45
CA ASP A 226 3.41 1.39 -18.38
C ASP A 226 3.54 2.91 -18.36
N PRO A 227 2.72 3.67 -19.14
CA PRO A 227 2.83 5.12 -19.20
C PRO A 227 2.60 5.84 -17.85
N GLY A 228 1.89 5.18 -16.93
CA GLY A 228 1.70 5.66 -15.55
C GLY A 228 2.83 5.29 -14.58
N VAL A 229 3.77 4.42 -14.98
CA VAL A 229 4.93 3.97 -14.20
C VAL A 229 6.18 4.74 -14.59
N LYS A 230 6.41 4.98 -15.89
CA LYS A 230 7.51 5.84 -16.36
C LYS A 230 6.96 7.18 -16.84
N ILE A 231 7.03 8.19 -15.98
CA ILE A 231 6.41 9.50 -16.20
C ILE A 231 7.20 10.63 -15.53
N ASN A 232 7.28 11.79 -16.19
CA ASN A 232 7.84 13.00 -15.59
C ASN A 232 6.72 13.86 -14.97
N ILE A 233 6.62 13.89 -13.64
CA ILE A 233 5.61 14.68 -12.92
C ILE A 233 6.00 16.15 -12.70
N TYR A 234 7.21 16.54 -13.10
CA TYR A 234 7.76 17.90 -12.96
C TYR A 234 7.45 18.81 -14.16
N THR A 235 6.56 18.36 -15.05
CA THR A 235 5.99 19.14 -16.16
C THR A 235 4.49 19.30 -15.98
N THR A 236 3.87 20.25 -16.69
CA THR A 236 2.42 20.28 -16.79
C THR A 236 1.92 18.96 -17.38
N LEU A 237 0.91 18.35 -16.75
CA LEU A 237 0.30 17.10 -17.19
C LEU A 237 -1.18 17.35 -17.48
N THR A 238 -1.63 16.96 -18.68
CA THR A 238 -3.05 17.03 -19.06
C THR A 238 -3.82 15.77 -18.70
N GLN A 239 -3.11 14.65 -18.58
CA GLN A 239 -3.67 13.34 -18.25
C GLN A 239 -2.63 12.46 -17.56
N TYR A 240 -3.12 11.49 -16.80
CA TYR A 240 -2.33 10.42 -16.22
C TYR A 240 -2.98 9.09 -16.57
N GLN A 241 -2.25 8.19 -17.23
CA GLN A 241 -2.75 6.86 -17.53
C GLN A 241 -2.52 5.97 -16.31
N MET A 242 -3.60 5.65 -15.61
CA MET A 242 -3.56 4.78 -14.44
C MET A 242 -2.98 3.39 -14.82
N PRO A 243 -1.96 2.88 -14.13
CA PRO A 243 -1.46 1.52 -14.34
C PRO A 243 -2.43 0.48 -13.76
N GLY A 244 -2.26 -0.79 -14.12
CA GLY A 244 -3.14 -1.86 -13.65
C GLY A 244 -4.42 -2.06 -14.49
N PRO A 245 -5.23 -3.08 -14.14
CA PRO A 245 -6.47 -3.39 -14.85
C PRO A 245 -7.50 -2.26 -14.76
N ALA A 246 -8.54 -2.36 -15.58
CA ALA A 246 -9.68 -1.45 -15.53
C ALA A 246 -10.38 -1.48 -14.16
N LEU A 247 -11.01 -0.35 -13.79
CA LEU A 247 -11.83 -0.25 -12.59
C LEU A 247 -13.08 -1.12 -12.74
N PHE A 248 -13.38 -1.91 -11.71
CA PHE A 248 -14.64 -2.63 -11.61
C PHE A 248 -15.79 -1.64 -11.31
N THR A 249 -16.91 -1.79 -12.00
CA THR A 249 -18.02 -0.82 -12.00
C THR A 249 -19.32 -1.35 -11.38
N GLY A 250 -19.28 -2.50 -10.68
CA GLY A 250 -20.45 -3.15 -10.08
C GLY A 250 -20.53 -3.06 -8.57
#